data_AF-A0A7J7KAG7-F1
#
_entry.id   AF-A0A7J7KAG7-F1
#
_cell.length_a   1.000
_cell.length_b   1.000
_cell.length_c   1.000
_cell.angle_alpha   90.00
_cell.angle_beta   90.00
_cell.angle_gamma   90.00
#
_symmetry.space_group_name_H-M   'P 1'
#
loop_
_entity.id
_entity.type
_entity.pdbx_description
1 polymer ?
#
loop_
_entity_poly.entity_id
_entity_poly.type
_entity_poly.pdbx_seq_one_letter_code
_entity_poly.pdbx_strand_id
1 'polypeptide(L)' 'MWYEIIPSIAVVGTLIWLPQPIMWACNKLTMNGHVRSRDWCIDAHNHNLFYRDYRLTGNNYVVNGLEVLDDAPAKPCSKV' A
#
# COMPACT_ATOMS: atom_id res chain seq x y z
N MET A 1 -40.58 -22.48 6.41
CA MET A 1 -40.35 -22.68 4.98
C MET A 1 -38.89 -22.32 4.65
N TRP A 2 -38.18 -23.16 3.91
CA TRP A 2 -36.72 -23.06 3.70
C TRP A 2 -36.17 -21.67 3.30
N TYR A 3 -36.99 -20.78 2.74
CA TYR A 3 -36.61 -19.43 2.34
C TYR A 3 -36.41 -18.44 3.49
N GLU A 4 -36.88 -18.73 4.71
CA GLU A 4 -36.72 -17.81 5.86
C GLU A 4 -35.25 -17.64 6.29
N ILE A 5 -34.35 -18.48 5.78
CA ILE A 5 -32.90 -18.36 5.98
C ILE A 5 -32.24 -17.33 5.04
N ILE A 6 -32.90 -16.97 3.93
CA ILE A 6 -32.33 -16.07 2.92
C ILE A 6 -31.99 -14.69 3.51
N PRO A 7 -32.86 -14.05 4.34
CA PRO A 7 -32.53 -12.77 4.97
C PRO A 7 -31.30 -12.84 5.88
N SER A 8 -31.15 -13.91 6.68
CA SER A 8 -30.00 -14.02 7.57
C SER A 8 -28.70 -14.25 6.81
N ILE A 9 -28.71 -15.07 5.76
CA ILE A 9 -27.57 -15.25 4.86
C ILE A 9 -27.22 -13.95 4.15
N ALA A 10 -28.21 -13.17 3.70
CA ALA A 10 -27.96 -11.89 3.05
C ALA A 10 -27.28 -10.89 4.00
N VAL A 11 -27.74 -10.79 5.26
CA VAL A 11 -27.12 -9.91 6.26
C VAL A 11 -25.67 -10.32 6.55
N VAL A 12 -25.42 -11.62 6.78
CA VAL A 12 -24.06 -12.10 7.06
C VAL A 12 -23.15 -11.92 5.83
N GLY A 13 -23.63 -12.30 4.65
CA GLY A 13 -22.88 -12.20 3.40
C GLY A 13 -22.52 -10.76 3.05
N THR A 14 -23.47 -9.82 3.23
CA THR A 14 -23.21 -8.40 3.00
C THR A 14 -22.17 -7.85 3.98
N LEU A 15 -22.25 -8.19 5.27
CA LEU A 15 -21.27 -7.73 6.26
C LEU A 15 -19.87 -8.29 6.05
N ILE A 16 -19.73 -9.51 5.52
CA ILE A 16 -18.42 -10.09 5.16
C ILE A 16 -17.87 -9.42 3.90
N TRP A 17 -18.73 -9.16 2.91
CA TRP A 17 -18.31 -8.62 1.62
C TRP A 17 -17.96 -7.12 1.69
N LEU A 18 -18.77 -6.34 2.40
CA LEU A 18 -18.70 -4.88 2.50
C LEU A 18 -17.34 -4.29 2.94
N PRO A 19 -16.58 -4.86 3.90
CA PRO A 19 -15.28 -4.29 4.27
C PRO A 19 -14.25 -4.30 3.13
N GLN A 20 -14.34 -5.24 2.18
CA GLN A 20 -13.36 -5.31 1.08
C GLN A 20 -13.38 -4.09 0.14
N PRO A 21 -14.51 -3.71 -0.51
CA PRO A 21 -14.55 -2.54 -1.36
C PRO A 21 -14.35 -1.24 -0.59
N ILE A 22 -14.74 -1.19 0.70
CA ILE A 22 -14.47 -0.02 1.56
C ILE A 22 -12.96 0.16 1.73
N MET A 23 -12.24 -0.88 2.16
CA MET A 23 -10.79 -0.79 2.34
C MET A 23 -10.06 -0.51 1.02
N TRP A 24 -10.53 -1.08 -0.09
CA TRP A 24 -10.03 -0.76 -1.43
C TRP A 24 -10.16 0.75 -1.74
N ALA A 25 -11.32 1.34 -1.48
CA ALA A 25 -11.58 2.75 -1.72
C ALA A 25 -10.76 3.63 -0.78
N CYS A 26 -10.73 3.31 0.52
CA CYS A 26 -9.93 4.03 1.51
C CYS A 26 -8.45 4.04 1.13
N ASN A 27 -7.86 2.87 0.84
CA ASN A 27 -6.46 2.78 0.44
C ASN A 27 -6.19 3.62 -0.81
N LYS A 28 -7.04 3.51 -1.83
CA LYS A 28 -6.86 4.27 -3.08
C LYS A 28 -6.88 5.79 -2.85
N LEU A 29 -7.70 6.26 -1.92
CA LEU A 29 -7.80 7.69 -1.57
C LEU A 29 -6.64 8.18 -0.69
N THR A 30 -6.18 7.37 0.27
CA THR A 30 -5.18 7.81 1.25
C THR A 30 -3.75 7.47 0.85
N MET A 31 -3.53 6.44 0.03
CA MET A 31 -2.23 5.90 -0.34
C MET A 31 -1.82 6.29 -1.75
N ASN A 32 -2.06 7.53 -2.17
CA ASN A 32 -1.61 8.05 -3.48
C ASN A 32 -2.05 7.17 -4.67
N GLY A 33 -3.30 6.66 -4.65
CA GLY A 33 -3.82 5.78 -5.70
C GLY A 33 -3.48 4.30 -5.54
N HIS A 34 -2.67 3.91 -4.56
CA HIS A 34 -2.35 2.51 -4.29
C HIS A 34 -3.54 1.78 -3.64
N VAL A 35 -3.83 0.58 -4.13
CA VAL A 35 -4.99 -0.22 -3.71
C VAL A 35 -4.70 -1.04 -2.44
N ARG A 36 -3.42 -1.32 -2.16
CA ARG A 36 -2.99 -2.19 -1.06
C ARG A 36 -2.01 -1.45 -0.17
N SER A 37 -2.08 -1.76 1.12
CA SER A 37 -1.02 -1.43 2.08
C SER A 37 0.24 -2.24 1.76
N ARG A 38 1.40 -1.70 2.11
CA ARG A 38 2.67 -2.45 2.02
C ARG A 38 2.80 -3.41 3.19
N ASP A 39 3.39 -4.57 2.93
CA ASP A 39 3.66 -5.60 3.94
C ASP A 39 4.96 -5.32 4.71
N TRP A 40 5.03 -4.15 5.33
CA TRP A 40 6.23 -3.66 6.03
C TRP A 40 6.51 -4.39 7.35
N CYS A 41 5.53 -5.11 7.91
CA CYS A 41 5.64 -5.83 9.18
C CYS A 41 6.03 -7.31 9.03
N ILE A 42 6.10 -7.84 7.80
CA ILE A 42 6.37 -9.28 7.57
C ILE A 42 7.85 -9.60 7.72
N ASP A 43 8.74 -8.73 7.25
CA ASP A 43 10.18 -8.95 7.27
C ASP A 43 10.98 -7.67 7.52
N ALA A 44 12.15 -7.81 8.14
CA ALA A 44 13.04 -6.70 8.45
C ALA A 44 13.55 -5.98 7.20
N HIS A 45 13.71 -6.68 6.07
CA HIS A 45 14.08 -6.06 4.82
C HIS A 45 12.98 -5.11 4.32
N ASN A 46 11.73 -5.59 4.28
CA ASN A 46 10.58 -4.79 3.85
C ASN A 46 10.32 -3.61 4.78
N HIS A 47 10.53 -3.79 6.09
CA HIS A 47 10.49 -2.72 7.08
C HIS A 47 11.52 -1.64 6.76
N ASN A 48 12.78 -2.02 6.57
CA ASN A 48 13.86 -1.09 6.24
C ASN A 48 13.59 -0.33 4.92
N LEU A 49 13.10 -1.01 3.88
CA LEU A 49 12.72 -0.38 2.62
C LEU A 49 11.55 0.59 2.79
N PHE A 50 10.55 0.23 3.59
CA PHE A 50 9.43 1.11 3.89
C PHE A 50 9.91 2.42 4.53
N TYR A 51 10.76 2.35 5.57
CA TYR A 51 11.33 3.55 6.19
C TYR A 51 12.35 4.28 5.32
N ARG A 52 13.05 3.59 4.40
CA ARG A 52 13.91 4.24 3.40
C ARG A 52 13.06 5.14 2.52
N ASP A 53 11.94 4.64 2.03
CA ASP A 53 11.07 5.42 1.14
C ASP A 53 10.50 6.63 1.89
N TYR A 54 10.11 6.47 3.16
CA TYR A 54 9.75 7.61 4.03
C TYR A 54 10.83 8.70 4.08
N ARG A 55 12.10 8.30 4.24
CA ARG A 55 13.23 9.21 4.36
C ARG A 55 13.52 9.96 3.07
N LEU A 56 13.23 9.36 1.91
CA LEU A 56 13.50 9.95 0.61
C LEU A 56 12.39 10.91 0.17
N THR A 57 11.13 10.61 0.47
CA THR A 57 9.97 11.37 -0.08
C THR A 57 9.07 12.00 0.99
N GLY A 58 9.26 11.68 2.26
CA GLY A 58 8.36 12.04 3.35
C GLY A 58 7.05 11.24 3.38
N ASN A 59 6.81 10.36 2.39
CA ASN A 59 5.62 9.51 2.33
C ASN A 59 5.92 8.17 1.62
N ASN A 60 5.65 7.06 2.31
CA ASN A 60 5.94 5.69 1.87
C ASN A 60 5.20 5.23 0.60
N TYR A 61 4.21 5.98 0.16
CA TYR A 61 3.38 5.72 -1.03
C TYR A 61 3.66 6.69 -2.18
N VAL A 62 4.62 7.62 -2.01
CA VAL A 62 5.15 8.44 -3.10
C VAL A 62 6.41 7.77 -3.61
N VAL A 63 6.42 7.40 -4.89
CA VAL A 63 7.52 6.69 -5.53
C VAL A 63 8.45 7.71 -6.19
N ASN A 64 9.76 7.62 -5.90
CA ASN A 64 10.78 8.30 -6.68
C ASN A 64 11.19 7.41 -7.85
N GLY A 65 10.98 7.87 -9.07
CA GLY A 65 11.52 7.26 -10.26
C GLY A 65 12.91 7.81 -10.61
N LEU A 66 13.27 7.65 -11.89
CA LEU A 66 14.56 8.09 -12.42
C LEU A 66 14.64 9.61 -12.61
N GLU A 67 13.50 10.29 -12.63
CA GLU A 67 13.39 11.74 -12.76
C GLU A 67 14.02 12.53 -11.61
N VAL A 68 14.28 11.87 -10.48
CA VAL A 68 14.96 12.47 -9.32
C VAL A 68 16.48 12.44 -9.46
N LEU A 69 17.02 11.63 -10.37
CA LEU A 69 18.46 11.49 -10.57
C LEU A 69 18.96 12.58 -11.52
N ASP A 70 20.14 13.14 -11.22
CA ASP A 70 20.83 14.03 -12.14
C ASP A 70 21.32 13.25 -13.37
N ASP A 71 21.11 13.80 -14.57
CA ASP A 71 21.65 13.23 -15.83
C ASP A 71 23.18 13.30 -15.93
N ALA A 72 23.83 13.96 -14.97
CA ALA A 72 25.28 14.05 -14.89
C ALA A 72 25.89 12.66 -14.59
N PRO A 73 27.04 12.32 -15.19
CA PRO A 73 27.70 11.06 -14.91
C PRO A 73 28.00 10.93 -13.41
N ALA A 74 27.68 9.78 -12.84
CA ALA A 74 27.84 9.51 -11.42
C ALA A 74 29.25 9.90 -10.96
N LYS A 75 29.34 10.74 -9.92
CA LYS A 75 30.64 11.11 -9.35
C LYS A 75 31.36 9.83 -8.92
N PRO A 76 32.65 9.65 -9.28
CA PRO A 76 33.37 8.45 -8.88
C PRO A 76 33.35 8.37 -7.36
N CYS A 77 32.88 7.24 -6.85
CA CYS A 77 32.81 6.98 -5.42
C CYS A 77 34.22 7.20 -4.84
N SER A 78 34.40 8.22 -4.00
CA SER A 78 35.70 8.50 -3.40
C SER A 78 36.04 7.32 -2.50
N LYS A 79 37.02 6.52 -2.92
CA LYS A 79 37.58 5.47 -2.08
C LYS A 79 38.27 6.16 -0.91
N VAL A 80 37.59 6.20 0.23
CA VAL A 80 38.20 6.48 1.54
C VAL A 80 38.81 5.18 2.03
#